data_AF-A0A7C0TV03-F1
#
_entry.id   AF-A0A7C0TV03-F1
#
_cell.length_a   1.000
_cell.length_b   1.000
_cell.length_c   1.000
_cell.angle_alpha   90.00
_cell.angle_beta   90.00
_cell.angle_gamma   90.00
#
_symmetry.space_group_name_H-M   'P 1'
#
loop_
_entity.id
_entity.type
_entity.pdbx_description
1 polymer ?
#
loop_
_entity_poly.entity_id
_entity_poly.type
_entity_poly.pdbx_seq_one_letter_code
_entity_poly.pdbx_strand_id
1 'polypeptide(L)'
;RGLFNPMYRIGGDAMLADLIPPQRRPDAYSLVRMSNNIGVAIGPAIGGFLAATSYEITFLIAAIGISGYGLMLAFLAHETLPQFTEKQAVKETTWQAYIRILRDVRFVYFVTLFIVAQMSASLIWILMGVYAKSQYNVPENQFGLIATTNAVMVVFLQFAVTLRTKQHPPLRMMALGALFYALGVGSVSLAHGFWGFWISMVIYTVGEMILIPTASTYAANLAPPEMRGRYMSLYSLSRNIASGISSPLGGYLSDWLGPVSTWYGGMVVGLVGAGGLWLLSRREQTALSDQTSMCPSEDY
;
A
#
# COMPACT_ATOMS: atom_id res chain seq x y z
N ARG A 1 -15.58 -5.19 -2.37
CA ARG A 1 -15.10 -3.79 -2.34
C ARG A 1 -15.57 -3.14 -3.65
N GLY A 2 -16.52 -2.20 -3.60
CA GLY A 2 -17.23 -1.69 -4.78
C GLY A 2 -16.65 -0.40 -5.39
N LEU A 3 -17.37 0.16 -6.37
CA LEU A 3 -16.98 1.33 -7.20
C LEU A 3 -16.70 2.61 -6.40
N PHE A 4 -17.35 2.78 -5.25
CA PHE A 4 -17.33 4.03 -4.48
C PHE A 4 -16.12 4.18 -3.54
N ASN A 5 -15.52 3.08 -3.10
CA ASN A 5 -14.42 3.11 -2.14
C ASN A 5 -13.14 3.77 -2.69
N PRO A 6 -12.73 3.53 -3.96
CA PRO A 6 -11.63 4.27 -4.58
C PRO A 6 -11.90 5.77 -4.70
N MET A 7 -13.13 6.17 -5.05
CA MET A 7 -13.49 7.59 -5.20
C MET A 7 -13.37 8.33 -3.86
N TYR A 8 -13.88 7.72 -2.79
CA TYR A 8 -13.77 8.25 -1.44
C TYR A 8 -12.31 8.39 -0.98
N ARG A 9 -11.48 7.35 -1.16
CA ARG A 9 -10.06 7.41 -0.75
C ARG A 9 -9.27 8.48 -1.49
N ILE A 10 -9.45 8.58 -2.81
CA ILE A 10 -8.71 9.56 -3.63
C ILE A 10 -9.13 10.98 -3.27
N GLY A 11 -10.42 11.22 -3.06
CA GLY A 11 -10.92 12.53 -2.60
C GLY A 11 -10.38 12.89 -1.22
N GLY A 12 -10.41 11.96 -0.26
CA GLY A 12 -9.88 12.20 1.08
C GLY A 12 -8.37 12.46 1.12
N ASP A 13 -7.57 11.72 0.34
CA ASP A 13 -6.12 11.92 0.24
C ASP A 13 -5.75 13.27 -0.39
N ALA A 14 -6.56 13.75 -1.35
CA ALA A 14 -6.42 15.08 -1.95
C ALA A 14 -6.81 16.19 -0.97
N MET A 15 -7.96 16.06 -0.31
CA MET A 15 -8.45 17.00 0.71
C MET A 15 -7.42 17.19 1.84
N LEU A 16 -6.81 16.10 2.30
CA LEU A 16 -5.76 16.15 3.32
C LEU A 16 -4.49 16.87 2.83
N ALA A 17 -4.14 16.70 1.55
CA ALA A 17 -2.98 17.37 0.96
C ALA A 17 -3.21 18.88 0.80
N ASP A 18 -4.45 19.29 0.53
CA ASP A 18 -4.83 20.69 0.32
C ASP A 18 -4.97 21.45 1.64
N LEU A 19 -5.51 20.80 2.68
CA LEU A 19 -5.68 21.40 4.01
C LEU A 19 -4.38 21.54 4.81
N ILE A 20 -3.35 20.72 4.53
CA ILE A 20 -2.17 20.60 5.37
C ILE A 20 -0.91 21.15 4.66
N PRO A 21 -0.15 22.06 5.32
CA PRO A 21 1.10 22.59 4.78
C PRO A 21 2.10 21.47 4.43
N PRO A 22 2.90 21.60 3.35
CA PRO A 22 3.79 20.55 2.85
C PRO A 22 4.67 19.88 3.91
N GLN A 23 5.19 20.67 4.86
CA GLN A 23 6.10 20.23 5.91
C GLN A 23 5.41 19.32 6.95
N ARG A 24 4.09 19.45 7.12
CA ARG A 24 3.29 18.67 8.09
C ARG A 24 2.47 17.55 7.46
N ARG A 25 2.43 17.44 6.13
CA ARG A 25 1.74 16.37 5.41
C ARG A 25 2.17 14.97 5.86
N PRO A 26 3.47 14.68 6.09
CA PRO A 26 3.88 13.37 6.59
C PRO A 26 3.21 12.99 7.92
N ASP A 27 3.05 13.95 8.84
CA ASP A 27 2.41 13.74 10.14
C ASP A 27 0.90 13.51 9.98
N ALA A 28 0.25 14.30 9.12
CA ALA A 28 -1.18 14.14 8.83
C ALA A 28 -1.50 12.79 8.17
N TYR A 29 -0.70 12.37 7.17
CA TYR A 29 -0.85 11.04 6.57
C TYR A 29 -0.58 9.92 7.58
N SER A 30 0.33 10.14 8.53
CA SER A 30 0.59 9.18 9.61
C SER A 30 -0.61 9.04 10.55
N LEU A 31 -1.26 10.14 10.93
CA LEU A 31 -2.48 10.13 11.76
C LEU A 31 -3.64 9.43 11.06
N VAL A 32 -3.92 9.78 9.79
CA VAL A 32 -4.96 9.12 8.99
C VAL A 32 -4.69 7.62 8.87
N ARG A 33 -3.43 7.24 8.67
CA ARG A 33 -3.04 5.84 8.62
C ARG A 33 -3.21 5.15 9.98
N MET A 34 -2.88 5.81 11.08
CA MET A 34 -3.10 5.27 12.43
C MET A 34 -4.58 5.03 12.70
N SER A 35 -5.45 6.01 12.38
CA SER A 35 -6.91 5.86 12.48
C SER A 35 -7.45 4.71 11.63
N ASN A 36 -6.97 4.57 10.39
CA ASN A 36 -7.33 3.44 9.54
C ASN A 36 -6.90 2.10 10.15
N ASN A 37 -5.69 2.01 10.72
CA ASN A 37 -5.23 0.78 11.36
C ASN A 37 -5.98 0.47 12.66
N ILE A 38 -6.41 1.47 13.43
CA ILE A 38 -7.31 1.26 14.57
C ILE A 38 -8.63 0.66 14.09
N GLY A 39 -9.21 1.20 13.01
CA GLY A 39 -10.42 0.64 12.40
C GLY A 39 -10.23 -0.79 11.90
N VAL A 40 -9.08 -1.11 11.29
CA VAL A 40 -8.73 -2.47 10.86
C VAL A 40 -8.42 -3.40 12.04
N ALA A 41 -7.90 -2.90 13.16
CA ALA A 41 -7.60 -3.69 14.35
C ALA A 41 -8.89 -4.04 15.13
N ILE A 42 -9.77 -3.06 15.30
CA ILE A 42 -10.99 -3.20 16.12
C ILE A 42 -12.14 -3.77 15.28
N GLY A 43 -12.22 -3.41 14.00
CA GLY A 43 -13.33 -3.76 13.10
C GLY A 43 -13.60 -5.27 12.99
N PRO A 44 -12.60 -6.13 12.72
CA PRO A 44 -12.79 -7.57 12.68
C PRO A 44 -13.15 -8.18 14.04
N ALA A 45 -12.65 -7.63 15.15
CA ALA A 45 -12.97 -8.11 16.48
C ALA A 45 -14.45 -7.86 16.83
N ILE A 46 -14.92 -6.63 16.62
CA ILE A 46 -16.34 -6.27 16.82
C ILE A 46 -17.23 -6.99 15.79
N GLY A 47 -16.84 -6.97 14.51
CA GLY A 47 -17.58 -7.58 13.41
C GLY A 47 -17.71 -9.09 13.54
N GLY A 48 -16.65 -9.78 13.99
CA GLY A 48 -16.68 -11.22 14.24
C GLY A 48 -17.61 -11.60 15.40
N PHE A 49 -17.60 -10.83 16.48
CA PHE A 49 -18.51 -11.05 17.62
C PHE A 49 -19.97 -10.81 17.25
N LEU A 50 -20.26 -9.72 16.53
CA LEU A 50 -21.60 -9.41 16.03
C LEU A 50 -22.07 -10.46 15.02
N ALA A 51 -21.21 -10.88 14.08
CA ALA A 51 -21.55 -11.86 13.05
C ALA A 51 -21.82 -13.25 13.63
N ALA A 52 -21.14 -13.62 14.73
CA ALA A 52 -21.40 -14.85 15.46
C ALA A 52 -22.79 -14.84 16.14
N THR A 53 -23.36 -13.65 16.40
CA THR A 53 -24.70 -13.49 16.97
C THR A 53 -25.75 -13.40 15.87
N SER A 54 -25.60 -12.48 14.92
CA SER A 54 -26.49 -12.30 13.77
C SER A 54 -25.81 -11.48 12.68
N TYR A 55 -25.77 -12.05 11.47
CA TYR A 55 -25.32 -11.32 10.28
C TYR A 55 -26.21 -10.10 9.97
N GLU A 56 -27.52 -10.18 10.20
CA GLU A 56 -28.47 -9.10 9.92
C GLU A 56 -28.18 -7.87 10.79
N ILE A 57 -28.00 -8.07 12.10
CA ILE A 57 -27.65 -6.99 13.03
C ILE A 57 -26.27 -6.41 12.67
N THR A 58 -25.32 -7.26 12.31
CA THR A 58 -23.98 -6.84 11.89
C THR A 58 -24.04 -5.91 10.67
N PHE A 59 -24.80 -6.30 9.65
CA PHE A 59 -24.96 -5.49 8.44
C PHE A 59 -25.76 -4.20 8.69
N LEU A 60 -26.77 -4.23 9.56
CA LEU A 60 -27.56 -3.05 9.91
C LEU A 60 -26.70 -2.00 10.63
N ILE A 61 -25.88 -2.42 11.60
CA ILE A 61 -24.94 -1.54 12.32
C ILE A 61 -23.93 -0.94 11.34
N ALA A 62 -23.38 -1.75 10.44
CA ALA A 62 -22.46 -1.27 9.41
C ALA A 62 -23.12 -0.24 8.47
N ALA A 63 -24.36 -0.48 8.06
CA ALA A 63 -25.12 0.42 7.21
C ALA A 63 -25.42 1.76 7.90
N ILE A 64 -25.82 1.74 9.18
CA ILE A 64 -26.06 2.95 9.98
C ILE A 64 -24.76 3.74 10.13
N GLY A 65 -23.64 3.07 10.45
CA GLY A 65 -22.34 3.73 10.63
C GLY A 65 -21.86 4.43 9.35
N ILE A 66 -21.90 3.73 8.21
CA ILE A 66 -21.49 4.30 6.92
C ILE A 66 -22.44 5.42 6.47
N SER A 67 -23.76 5.24 6.65
CA SER A 67 -24.75 6.27 6.26
C SER A 67 -24.63 7.50 7.14
N GLY A 68 -24.46 7.34 8.46
CA GLY A 68 -24.24 8.44 9.39
C GLY A 68 -22.97 9.21 9.06
N TYR A 69 -21.88 8.52 8.76
CA TYR A 69 -20.65 9.16 8.28
C TYR A 69 -20.86 9.92 6.95
N GLY A 70 -21.60 9.33 6.01
CA GLY A 70 -21.98 9.97 4.76
C GLY A 70 -22.79 11.26 4.97
N LEU A 71 -23.75 11.25 5.90
CA LEU A 71 -24.53 12.44 6.27
C LEU A 71 -23.65 13.50 6.94
N MET A 72 -22.74 13.10 7.84
CA MET A 72 -21.78 14.03 8.43
C MET A 72 -20.94 14.71 7.35
N LEU A 73 -20.44 13.96 6.36
CA LEU A 73 -19.74 14.57 5.23
C LEU A 73 -20.64 15.52 4.43
N ALA A 74 -21.86 15.09 4.09
CA ALA A 74 -22.77 15.89 3.29
C ALA A 74 -23.15 17.24 3.93
N PHE A 75 -23.20 17.31 5.27
CA PHE A 75 -23.65 18.51 5.99
C PHE A 75 -22.54 19.30 6.68
N LEU A 76 -21.44 18.66 7.09
CA LEU A 76 -20.37 19.31 7.87
C LEU A 76 -19.08 19.52 7.06
N ALA A 77 -18.85 18.75 5.99
CA ALA A 77 -17.66 18.96 5.17
C ALA A 77 -17.80 20.30 4.43
N HIS A 78 -16.89 21.22 4.70
CA HIS A 78 -16.77 22.44 3.93
C HIS A 78 -15.97 22.16 2.66
N GLU A 79 -16.38 22.76 1.54
CA GLU A 79 -15.64 22.68 0.29
C GLU A 79 -14.23 23.23 0.50
N THR A 80 -13.22 22.41 0.26
CA THR A 80 -11.82 22.77 0.45
C THR A 80 -11.09 22.98 -0.87
N LEU A 81 -11.76 22.79 -2.01
CA LEU A 81 -11.23 23.20 -3.30
C LEU A 81 -10.77 24.66 -3.17
N PRO A 82 -9.46 24.94 -3.34
CA PRO A 82 -9.01 26.32 -3.43
C PRO A 82 -9.84 27.01 -4.51
N GLN A 83 -10.30 28.24 -4.25
CA GLN A 83 -10.88 29.08 -5.29
C GLN A 83 -9.77 29.38 -6.31
N PHE A 84 -9.48 28.43 -7.19
CA PHE A 84 -8.68 28.67 -8.37
C PHE A 84 -9.49 29.65 -9.19
N THR A 85 -9.06 30.92 -9.17
CA THR A 85 -9.49 31.91 -10.13
C THR A 85 -9.46 31.24 -11.49
N GLU A 86 -10.62 31.20 -12.15
CA GLU A 86 -10.95 30.53 -13.42
C GLU A 86 -9.93 30.72 -14.56
N LYS A 87 -8.98 31.65 -14.38
CA LYS A 87 -7.89 32.01 -15.29
C LYS A 87 -6.76 30.98 -15.44
N GLN A 88 -6.74 29.88 -14.69
CA GLN A 88 -5.76 28.80 -14.87
C GLN A 88 -6.39 27.40 -15.05
N ALA A 89 -7.61 27.34 -15.60
CA ALA A 89 -8.12 26.08 -16.13
C ALA A 89 -7.20 25.59 -17.26
N VAL A 90 -6.36 24.60 -16.95
CA VAL A 90 -5.49 23.94 -17.91
C VAL A 90 -6.37 23.42 -19.05
N LYS A 91 -6.13 23.90 -20.28
CA LYS A 91 -6.78 23.49 -21.55
C LYS A 91 -6.63 21.99 -21.90
N GLU A 92 -6.03 21.20 -21.02
CA GLU A 92 -5.67 19.81 -21.27
C GLU A 92 -6.83 18.91 -20.86
N THR A 93 -7.30 18.09 -21.81
CA THR A 93 -8.34 17.10 -21.51
C THR A 93 -7.83 16.09 -20.47
N THR A 94 -8.72 15.54 -19.65
CA THR A 94 -8.38 14.51 -18.65
C THR A 94 -7.55 13.36 -19.25
N TRP A 95 -7.85 12.96 -20.49
CA TRP A 95 -7.13 11.91 -21.21
C TRP A 95 -5.69 12.30 -21.57
N GLN A 96 -5.48 13.52 -22.08
CA GLN A 96 -4.13 14.01 -22.42
C GLN A 96 -3.23 14.06 -21.20
N ALA A 97 -3.78 14.47 -20.04
CA ALA A 97 -3.03 14.47 -18.80
C ALA A 97 -2.62 13.06 -18.36
N TYR A 98 -3.50 12.06 -18.48
CA TYR A 98 -3.10 10.67 -18.18
C TYR A 98 -2.05 10.14 -19.16
N ILE A 99 -2.14 10.47 -20.45
CA ILE A 99 -1.08 10.14 -21.44
C ILE A 99 0.25 10.78 -21.03
N ARG A 100 0.23 12.03 -20.56
CA ARG A 100 1.43 12.72 -20.08
C ARG A 100 2.07 12.00 -18.89
N ILE A 101 1.27 11.48 -17.96
CA ILE A 101 1.77 10.67 -16.84
C ILE A 101 2.35 9.34 -17.33
N LEU A 102 1.69 8.69 -18.28
CA LEU A 102 2.18 7.45 -18.90
C LEU A 102 3.47 7.65 -19.73
N ARG A 103 3.80 8.90 -20.08
CA ARG A 103 5.07 9.27 -20.69
C ARG A 103 6.15 9.67 -19.68
N ASP A 104 5.80 9.86 -18.41
CA ASP A 104 6.79 10.01 -17.34
C ASP A 104 7.43 8.64 -17.07
N VAL A 105 8.55 8.40 -17.73
CA VAL A 105 9.30 7.15 -17.66
C VAL A 105 9.69 6.82 -16.21
N ARG A 106 10.04 7.82 -15.38
CA ARG A 106 10.43 7.58 -13.99
C ARG A 106 9.26 7.07 -13.18
N PHE A 107 8.11 7.73 -13.31
CA PHE A 107 6.89 7.32 -12.62
C PHE A 107 6.41 5.94 -13.08
N VAL A 108 6.38 5.68 -14.39
CA VAL A 108 5.94 4.40 -14.94
C VAL A 108 6.85 3.26 -14.49
N TYR A 109 8.17 3.40 -14.57
CA TYR A 109 9.10 2.36 -14.08
C TYR A 109 8.90 2.08 -12.60
N PHE A 110 8.78 3.14 -11.79
CA PHE A 110 8.50 3.00 -10.36
C PHE A 110 7.18 2.24 -10.13
N VAL A 111 6.08 2.65 -10.76
CA VAL A 111 4.76 2.03 -10.57
C VAL A 111 4.78 0.58 -11.03
N THR A 112 5.41 0.25 -12.16
CA THR A 112 5.53 -1.12 -12.65
C THR A 112 6.29 -2.00 -11.66
N LEU A 113 7.46 -1.56 -11.19
CA LEU A 113 8.24 -2.32 -10.20
C LEU A 113 7.50 -2.44 -8.87
N PHE A 114 6.76 -1.41 -8.47
CA PHE A 114 5.92 -1.44 -7.29
C PHE A 114 4.78 -2.44 -7.42
N ILE A 115 4.12 -2.53 -8.59
CA ILE A 115 3.10 -3.55 -8.90
C ILE A 115 3.70 -4.94 -8.73
N VAL A 116 4.87 -5.19 -9.33
CA VAL A 116 5.57 -6.49 -9.23
C VAL A 116 5.87 -6.83 -7.77
N ALA A 117 6.43 -5.90 -6.99
CA ALA A 117 6.65 -6.13 -5.56
C ALA A 117 5.34 -6.40 -4.80
N GLN A 118 4.27 -5.69 -5.12
CA GLN A 118 2.97 -5.85 -4.46
C GLN A 118 2.23 -7.13 -4.83
N MET A 119 2.51 -7.75 -5.98
CA MET A 119 1.93 -9.05 -6.33
C MET A 119 2.28 -10.11 -5.29
N SER A 120 3.49 -10.06 -4.72
CA SER A 120 3.88 -10.95 -3.63
C SER A 120 3.04 -10.68 -2.37
N ALA A 121 2.87 -9.41 -2.01
CA ALA A 121 2.14 -8.96 -0.84
C ALA A 121 0.66 -9.35 -0.84
N SER A 122 0.02 -9.29 -2.00
CA SER A 122 -1.39 -9.65 -2.14
C SER A 122 -1.64 -11.13 -1.90
N LEU A 123 -0.67 -12.02 -2.19
CA LEU A 123 -0.83 -13.46 -1.95
C LEU A 123 -1.04 -13.79 -0.46
N ILE A 124 -0.33 -13.10 0.44
CA ILE A 124 -0.50 -13.31 1.89
C ILE A 124 -1.94 -13.01 2.32
N TRP A 125 -2.49 -11.87 1.91
CA TRP A 125 -3.84 -11.46 2.33
C TRP A 125 -4.96 -12.27 1.69
N ILE A 126 -4.72 -12.86 0.51
CA ILE A 126 -5.77 -13.52 -0.27
C ILE A 126 -5.74 -15.04 -0.08
N LEU A 127 -4.55 -15.65 -0.08
CA LEU A 127 -4.41 -17.10 -0.13
C LEU A 127 -3.87 -17.72 1.16
N MET A 128 -3.20 -16.97 2.05
CA MET A 128 -2.56 -17.56 3.22
C MET A 128 -3.55 -18.20 4.19
N GLY A 129 -4.71 -17.57 4.41
CA GLY A 129 -5.75 -18.12 5.28
C GLY A 129 -6.32 -19.43 4.76
N VAL A 130 -6.60 -19.49 3.45
CA VAL A 130 -7.09 -20.71 2.79
C VAL A 130 -6.02 -21.81 2.82
N TYR A 131 -4.76 -21.45 2.57
CA TYR A 131 -3.63 -22.37 2.61
C TYR A 131 -3.40 -22.92 4.03
N ALA A 132 -3.37 -22.06 5.05
CA ALA A 132 -3.20 -22.46 6.45
C ALA A 132 -4.32 -23.39 6.94
N LYS A 133 -5.57 -23.11 6.53
CA LYS A 133 -6.73 -23.97 6.85
C LYS A 133 -6.67 -25.29 6.09
N SER A 134 -6.50 -25.27 4.77
CA SER A 134 -6.61 -26.48 3.94
C SER A 134 -5.43 -27.44 4.08
N GLN A 135 -4.21 -26.93 4.27
CA GLN A 135 -2.99 -27.75 4.31
C GLN A 135 -2.58 -28.11 5.75
N TYR A 136 -2.90 -27.25 6.72
CA TYR A 136 -2.41 -27.40 8.11
C TYR A 136 -3.53 -27.37 9.16
N ASN A 137 -4.80 -27.37 8.76
CA ASN A 137 -5.96 -27.34 9.64
C ASN A 137 -5.91 -26.22 10.70
N VAL A 138 -5.26 -25.09 10.38
CA VAL A 138 -5.26 -23.91 11.25
C VAL A 138 -6.67 -23.31 11.22
N PRO A 139 -7.36 -23.21 12.37
CA PRO A 139 -8.71 -22.71 12.38
C PRO A 139 -8.75 -21.19 12.12
N GLU A 140 -9.86 -20.72 11.55
CA GLU A 140 -10.00 -19.34 11.06
C GLU A 140 -9.84 -18.29 12.16
N ASN A 141 -10.25 -18.62 13.40
CA ASN A 141 -10.07 -17.75 14.57
C ASN A 141 -8.59 -17.47 14.88
N GLN A 142 -7.72 -18.45 14.68
CA GLN A 142 -6.27 -18.27 14.83
C GLN A 142 -5.69 -17.43 13.70
N PHE A 143 -6.16 -17.62 12.46
CA PHE A 143 -5.74 -16.75 11.36
C PHE A 143 -6.14 -15.28 11.60
N GLY A 144 -7.30 -15.04 12.22
CA GLY A 144 -7.69 -13.70 12.68
C GLY A 144 -6.63 -13.05 13.57
N LEU A 145 -6.04 -13.80 14.52
CA LEU A 145 -4.96 -13.30 15.39
C LEU A 145 -3.66 -12.97 14.61
N ILE A 146 -3.37 -13.73 13.55
CA ILE A 146 -2.23 -13.44 12.67
C ILE A 146 -2.45 -12.09 11.95
N ALA A 147 -3.64 -11.86 11.41
CA ALA A 147 -4.00 -10.58 10.79
C ALA A 147 -4.02 -9.43 11.82
N THR A 148 -4.50 -9.65 13.04
CA THR A 148 -4.46 -8.66 14.12
C THR A 148 -3.03 -8.29 14.49
N THR A 149 -2.10 -9.25 14.48
CA THR A 149 -0.67 -8.98 14.75
C THR A 149 -0.11 -7.94 13.79
N ASN A 150 -0.44 -8.04 12.49
CA ASN A 150 -0.05 -7.03 11.51
C ASN A 150 -0.56 -5.64 11.90
N ALA A 151 -1.85 -5.50 12.21
CA ALA A 151 -2.45 -4.23 12.60
C ALA A 151 -1.79 -3.66 13.88
N VAL A 152 -1.55 -4.50 14.90
CA VAL A 152 -0.86 -4.12 16.14
C VAL A 152 0.55 -3.62 15.84
N MET A 153 1.33 -4.37 15.07
CA MET A 153 2.67 -3.95 14.68
C MET A 153 2.64 -2.60 13.94
N VAL A 154 1.73 -2.40 13.00
CA VAL A 154 1.61 -1.12 12.30
C VAL A 154 1.23 0.00 13.26
N VAL A 155 0.28 -0.19 14.18
CA VAL A 155 -0.10 0.86 15.14
C VAL A 155 1.07 1.27 16.04
N PHE A 156 1.80 0.30 16.60
CA PHE A 156 2.82 0.59 17.60
C PHE A 156 4.20 0.91 17.00
N LEU A 157 4.56 0.30 15.87
CA LEU A 157 5.93 0.38 15.32
C LEU A 157 6.05 1.32 14.13
N GLN A 158 4.94 1.67 13.46
CA GLN A 158 5.01 2.42 12.21
C GLN A 158 5.74 3.75 12.34
N PHE A 159 5.46 4.53 13.40
CA PHE A 159 6.08 5.83 13.59
C PHE A 159 7.61 5.72 13.72
N ALA A 160 8.08 4.75 14.52
CA ALA A 160 9.50 4.47 14.69
C ALA A 160 10.16 4.01 13.38
N VAL A 161 9.50 3.13 12.62
CA VAL A 161 9.98 2.67 11.31
C VAL A 161 10.09 3.86 10.34
N THR A 162 9.06 4.70 10.24
CA THR A 162 9.06 5.90 9.38
C THR A 162 10.19 6.88 9.73
N LEU A 163 10.43 7.10 11.02
CA LEU A 163 11.52 7.98 11.50
C LEU A 163 12.91 7.51 11.04
N ARG A 164 13.09 6.19 10.92
CA ARG A 164 14.35 5.58 10.45
C ARG A 164 14.42 5.58 8.93
N THR A 165 13.36 5.15 8.24
CA THR A 165 13.37 5.04 6.78
C THR A 165 13.50 6.39 6.08
N LYS A 166 12.94 7.48 6.63
CA LYS A 166 13.05 8.82 6.03
C LYS A 166 14.47 9.38 5.93
N GLN A 167 15.42 8.82 6.68
CA GLN A 167 16.83 9.25 6.68
C GLN A 167 17.64 8.65 5.53
N HIS A 168 17.02 7.76 4.75
CA HIS A 168 17.68 7.02 3.69
C HIS A 168 17.03 7.27 2.33
N PRO A 169 17.73 7.01 1.22
CA PRO A 169 17.16 7.15 -0.12
C PRO A 169 15.90 6.29 -0.28
N PRO A 170 14.78 6.87 -0.77
CA PRO A 170 13.48 6.21 -0.77
C PRO A 170 13.47 4.90 -1.56
N LEU A 171 14.07 4.87 -2.76
CA LEU A 171 14.13 3.67 -3.57
C LEU A 171 14.92 2.52 -2.93
N ARG A 172 16.00 2.82 -2.17
CA ARG A 172 16.74 1.78 -1.41
C ARG A 172 15.87 1.19 -0.32
N MET A 173 15.14 2.03 0.42
CA MET A 173 14.24 1.58 1.48
C MET A 173 13.06 0.79 0.91
N MET A 174 12.52 1.20 -0.24
CA MET A 174 11.50 0.44 -0.95
C MET A 174 12.01 -0.93 -1.40
N ALA A 175 13.22 -1.01 -1.96
CA ALA A 175 13.84 -2.28 -2.31
C ALA A 175 13.99 -3.20 -1.08
N LEU A 176 14.41 -2.63 0.06
CA LEU A 176 14.48 -3.37 1.33
C LEU A 176 13.10 -3.86 1.78
N GLY A 177 12.07 -3.01 1.75
CA GLY A 177 10.71 -3.41 2.10
C GLY A 177 10.15 -4.50 1.16
N ALA A 178 10.41 -4.39 -0.13
CA ALA A 178 10.06 -5.41 -1.13
C ALA A 178 10.81 -6.73 -0.92
N LEU A 179 12.06 -6.69 -0.45
CA LEU A 179 12.81 -7.88 -0.04
C LEU A 179 12.12 -8.57 1.15
N PHE A 180 11.72 -7.82 2.17
CA PHE A 180 10.95 -8.37 3.29
C PHE A 180 9.61 -8.96 2.86
N TYR A 181 8.93 -8.36 1.87
CA TYR A 181 7.75 -8.98 1.26
C TYR A 181 8.08 -10.32 0.62
N ALA A 182 9.12 -10.38 -0.21
CA ALA A 182 9.53 -11.61 -0.87
C ALA A 182 9.89 -12.71 0.15
N LEU A 183 10.63 -12.36 1.20
CA LEU A 183 11.00 -13.29 2.26
C LEU A 183 9.79 -13.72 3.10
N GLY A 184 8.88 -12.79 3.44
CA GLY A 184 7.69 -13.10 4.22
C GLY A 184 6.70 -13.99 3.46
N VAL A 185 6.58 -13.81 2.14
CA VAL A 185 5.78 -14.67 1.27
C VAL A 185 6.47 -16.02 1.07
N GLY A 186 7.78 -16.02 0.84
CA GLY A 186 8.57 -17.24 0.70
C GLY A 186 8.58 -18.09 1.97
N SER A 187 8.63 -17.49 3.15
CA SER A 187 8.63 -18.22 4.42
C SER A 187 7.34 -18.98 4.68
N VAL A 188 6.23 -18.60 4.02
CA VAL A 188 4.96 -19.35 4.09
C VAL A 188 5.14 -20.79 3.55
N SER A 189 6.03 -21.00 2.58
CA SER A 189 6.32 -22.34 2.05
C SER A 189 6.96 -23.28 3.09
N LEU A 190 7.59 -22.72 4.12
CA LEU A 190 8.24 -23.44 5.22
C LEU A 190 7.39 -23.43 6.50
N ALA A 191 6.22 -22.78 6.47
CA ALA A 191 5.40 -22.58 7.65
C ALA A 191 4.62 -23.86 8.00
N HIS A 192 4.73 -24.30 9.25
CA HIS A 192 3.95 -25.39 9.81
C HIS A 192 3.17 -24.91 11.02
N GLY A 193 1.84 -25.08 10.99
CA GLY A 193 0.94 -24.66 12.06
C GLY A 193 0.93 -23.14 12.29
N PHE A 194 0.24 -22.72 13.36
CA PHE A 194 0.01 -21.31 13.67
C PHE A 194 1.27 -20.45 13.72
N TRP A 195 2.31 -20.89 14.45
CA TRP A 195 3.52 -20.10 14.68
C TRP A 195 4.32 -19.85 13.41
N GLY A 196 4.37 -20.80 12.47
CA GLY A 196 5.04 -20.60 11.18
C GLY A 196 4.37 -19.50 10.34
N PHE A 197 3.03 -19.51 10.27
CA PHE A 197 2.28 -18.47 9.57
C PHE A 197 2.37 -17.12 10.29
N TRP A 198 2.36 -17.13 11.63
CA TRP A 198 2.55 -15.93 12.43
C TRP A 198 3.90 -15.25 12.17
N ILE A 199 5.01 -16.00 12.17
CA ILE A 199 6.34 -15.48 11.84
C ILE A 199 6.38 -14.92 10.41
N SER A 200 5.77 -15.62 9.45
CA SER A 200 5.69 -15.16 8.06
C SER A 200 4.98 -13.80 7.95
N MET A 201 3.87 -13.63 8.70
CA MET A 201 3.16 -12.35 8.79
C MET A 201 4.00 -11.25 9.44
N VAL A 202 4.79 -11.56 10.47
CA VAL A 202 5.68 -10.58 11.12
C VAL A 202 6.74 -10.08 10.13
N ILE A 203 7.42 -10.99 9.42
CA ILE A 203 8.43 -10.64 8.40
C ILE A 203 7.80 -9.78 7.30
N TYR A 204 6.64 -10.18 6.79
CA TYR A 204 5.88 -9.41 5.82
C TYR A 204 5.53 -8.01 6.33
N THR A 205 5.07 -7.89 7.58
CA THR A 205 4.64 -6.63 8.17
C THR A 205 5.80 -5.64 8.31
N VAL A 206 7.02 -6.12 8.62
CA VAL A 206 8.22 -5.27 8.60
C VAL A 206 8.43 -4.66 7.22
N GLY A 207 8.30 -5.47 6.17
CA GLY A 207 8.36 -4.99 4.78
C GLY A 207 7.28 -3.96 4.47
N GLU A 208 6.06 -4.15 4.99
CA GLU A 208 4.92 -3.26 4.75
C GLU A 208 5.16 -1.87 5.35
N MET A 209 5.61 -1.85 6.60
CA MET A 209 5.87 -0.61 7.33
C MET A 209 6.97 0.24 6.68
N ILE A 210 7.86 -0.39 5.92
CA ILE A 210 8.91 0.27 5.14
C ILE A 210 8.38 0.68 3.76
N LEU A 211 7.87 -0.28 2.98
CA LEU A 211 7.58 -0.09 1.56
C LEU A 211 6.40 0.86 1.33
N ILE A 212 5.28 0.67 2.02
CA ILE A 212 4.03 1.40 1.74
C ILE A 212 4.15 2.92 1.95
N PRO A 213 4.59 3.43 3.12
CA PRO A 213 4.69 4.88 3.33
C PRO A 213 5.79 5.52 2.48
N THR A 214 6.87 4.77 2.21
CA THR A 214 7.95 5.26 1.36
C THR A 214 7.48 5.40 -0.09
N ALA A 215 6.75 4.40 -0.60
CA ALA A 215 6.20 4.42 -1.95
C ALA A 215 5.14 5.52 -2.15
N SER A 216 4.24 5.74 -1.19
CA SER A 216 3.25 6.82 -1.30
C SER A 216 3.91 8.20 -1.28
N THR A 217 4.94 8.38 -0.44
CA THR A 217 5.69 9.64 -0.38
C THR A 217 6.48 9.86 -1.67
N TYR A 218 7.12 8.82 -2.19
CA TYR A 218 7.87 8.86 -3.45
C TYR A 218 6.96 9.22 -4.64
N ALA A 219 5.83 8.52 -4.78
CA ALA A 219 4.82 8.81 -5.81
C ALA A 219 4.32 10.26 -5.74
N ALA A 220 4.06 10.75 -4.52
CA ALA A 220 3.55 12.10 -4.29
C ALA A 220 4.59 13.20 -4.53
N ASN A 221 5.90 12.87 -4.50
CA ASN A 221 7.00 13.80 -4.77
C ASN A 221 7.42 13.83 -6.24
N LEU A 222 7.16 12.76 -7.00
CA LEU A 222 7.33 12.75 -8.46
C LEU A 222 6.27 13.61 -9.17
N ALA A 223 5.09 13.77 -8.55
CA ALA A 223 3.98 14.45 -9.17
C ALA A 223 4.11 15.98 -9.12
N PRO A 224 3.91 16.70 -10.25
CA PRO A 224 3.72 18.14 -10.24
C PRO A 224 2.53 18.53 -9.35
N PRO A 225 2.56 19.69 -8.66
CA PRO A 225 1.51 20.12 -7.73
C PRO A 225 0.11 20.02 -8.33
N GLU A 226 -0.05 20.48 -9.57
CA GLU A 226 -1.31 20.52 -10.32
C GLU A 226 -1.81 19.15 -10.81
N MET A 227 -0.95 18.13 -10.84
CA MET A 227 -1.30 16.76 -11.29
C MET A 227 -1.25 15.72 -10.18
N ARG A 228 -0.99 16.12 -8.93
CA ARG A 228 -0.77 15.22 -7.80
C ARG A 228 -1.89 14.21 -7.59
N GLY A 229 -3.15 14.65 -7.68
CA GLY A 229 -4.30 13.75 -7.60
C GLY A 229 -4.32 12.66 -8.69
N ARG A 230 -3.90 12.99 -9.92
CA ARG A 230 -3.85 12.04 -11.05
C ARG A 230 -2.69 11.04 -10.93
N TYR A 231 -1.54 11.48 -10.41
CA TYR A 231 -0.44 10.56 -10.10
C TYR A 231 -0.83 9.60 -8.96
N MET A 232 -1.44 10.13 -7.90
CA MET A 232 -1.86 9.32 -6.75
C MET A 232 -3.00 8.35 -7.09
N SER A 233 -3.86 8.68 -8.06
CA SER A 233 -4.90 7.75 -8.53
C SER A 233 -4.29 6.56 -9.29
N LEU A 234 -3.33 6.81 -10.20
CA LEU A 234 -2.59 5.76 -10.91
C LEU A 234 -1.75 4.92 -9.94
N TYR A 235 -1.07 5.55 -8.99
CA TYR A 235 -0.37 4.86 -7.92
C TYR A 235 -1.32 3.98 -7.11
N SER A 236 -2.50 4.46 -6.73
CA SER A 236 -3.47 3.67 -5.95
C SER A 236 -4.01 2.47 -6.73
N LEU A 237 -4.12 2.60 -8.06
CA LEU A 237 -4.54 1.51 -8.94
C LEU A 237 -3.55 0.34 -8.94
N SER A 238 -2.26 0.61 -8.72
CA SER A 238 -1.21 -0.42 -8.67
C SER A 238 -1.54 -1.60 -7.75
N ARG A 239 -2.15 -1.33 -6.58
CA ARG A 239 -2.55 -2.37 -5.62
C ARG A 239 -3.61 -3.29 -6.18
N ASN A 240 -4.61 -2.72 -6.85
CA ASN A 240 -5.70 -3.49 -7.42
C ASN A 240 -5.20 -4.32 -8.61
N ILE A 241 -4.33 -3.76 -9.44
CA ILE A 241 -3.67 -4.48 -10.54
C ILE A 241 -2.84 -5.64 -9.98
N ALA A 242 -1.99 -5.38 -8.98
CA ALA A 242 -1.17 -6.40 -8.35
C ALA A 242 -2.03 -7.55 -7.80
N SER A 243 -3.08 -7.26 -7.03
CA SER A 243 -3.98 -8.28 -6.51
C SER A 243 -4.77 -9.01 -7.60
N GLY A 244 -5.20 -8.29 -8.64
CA GLY A 244 -5.98 -8.83 -9.75
C GLY A 244 -5.17 -9.81 -10.60
N ILE A 245 -3.85 -9.58 -10.73
CA ILE A 245 -2.94 -10.47 -11.44
C ILE A 245 -2.44 -11.59 -10.52
N SER A 246 -2.06 -11.28 -9.28
CA SER A 246 -1.46 -12.28 -8.38
C SER A 246 -2.43 -13.37 -7.97
N SER A 247 -3.73 -13.06 -7.79
CA SER A 247 -4.68 -14.04 -7.25
C SER A 247 -4.97 -15.18 -8.23
N PRO A 248 -5.30 -14.91 -9.51
CA PRO A 248 -5.46 -15.97 -10.50
C PRO A 248 -4.16 -16.72 -10.75
N LEU A 249 -3.02 -16.02 -10.84
CA LEU A 249 -1.72 -16.68 -11.01
C LEU A 249 -1.39 -17.59 -9.81
N GLY A 250 -1.60 -17.10 -8.59
CA GLY A 250 -1.35 -17.86 -7.38
C GLY A 250 -2.23 -19.11 -7.28
N GLY A 251 -3.51 -19.00 -7.64
CA GLY A 251 -4.42 -20.14 -7.75
C GLY A 251 -3.99 -21.13 -8.84
N TYR A 252 -3.66 -20.64 -10.03
CA TYR A 252 -3.19 -21.48 -11.13
C TYR A 252 -1.91 -22.26 -10.77
N LEU A 253 -0.94 -21.61 -10.13
CA LEU A 253 0.25 -22.31 -9.61
C LEU A 253 -0.15 -23.40 -8.61
N SER A 254 -1.04 -23.07 -7.66
CA SER A 254 -1.54 -24.02 -6.65
C SER A 254 -2.17 -25.26 -7.29
N ASP A 255 -2.99 -25.08 -8.32
CA ASP A 255 -3.74 -26.17 -8.95
C ASP A 255 -2.86 -27.11 -9.78
N TRP A 256 -1.83 -26.57 -10.45
CA TRP A 256 -0.98 -27.35 -11.38
C TRP A 256 0.28 -27.91 -10.74
N LEU A 257 0.94 -27.14 -9.87
CA LEU A 257 2.24 -27.49 -9.26
C LEU A 257 2.11 -27.80 -7.76
N GLY A 258 0.92 -27.66 -7.21
CA GLY A 258 0.60 -27.90 -5.82
C GLY A 258 0.59 -26.62 -4.96
N PRO A 259 -0.11 -26.63 -3.81
CA PRO A 259 -0.37 -25.41 -3.03
C PRO A 259 0.87 -24.65 -2.55
N VAL A 260 2.01 -25.34 -2.36
CA VAL A 260 3.27 -24.71 -1.93
C VAL A 260 3.87 -23.81 -3.02
N SER A 261 3.66 -24.15 -4.30
CA SER A 261 4.28 -23.46 -5.44
C SER A 261 3.89 -21.99 -5.54
N THR A 262 2.69 -21.62 -5.10
CA THR A 262 2.20 -20.23 -5.00
C THR A 262 3.15 -19.34 -4.21
N TRP A 263 3.71 -19.86 -3.12
CA TRP A 263 4.60 -19.12 -2.22
C TRP A 263 5.99 -18.94 -2.82
N TYR A 264 6.52 -19.97 -3.50
CA TYR A 264 7.77 -19.84 -4.26
C TYR A 264 7.62 -18.86 -5.43
N GLY A 265 6.52 -18.93 -6.17
CA GLY A 265 6.22 -17.96 -7.23
C GLY A 265 6.12 -16.53 -6.68
N GLY A 266 5.43 -16.36 -5.56
CA GLY A 266 5.35 -15.08 -4.84
C GLY A 266 6.70 -14.55 -4.38
N MET A 267 7.57 -15.41 -3.85
CA MET A 267 8.94 -15.06 -3.47
C MET A 267 9.76 -14.60 -4.68
N VAL A 268 9.73 -15.33 -5.79
CA VAL A 268 10.47 -14.97 -7.01
C VAL A 268 10.00 -13.62 -7.54
N VAL A 269 8.68 -13.41 -7.66
CA VAL A 269 8.11 -12.14 -8.13
C VAL A 269 8.49 -10.99 -7.18
N GLY A 270 8.43 -11.21 -5.87
CA GLY A 270 8.87 -10.24 -4.86
C GLY A 270 10.36 -9.89 -4.99
N LEU A 271 11.23 -10.87 -5.20
CA LEU A 271 12.68 -10.67 -5.40
C LEU A 271 12.97 -9.89 -6.69
N VAL A 272 12.22 -10.15 -7.77
CA VAL A 272 12.31 -9.38 -9.02
C VAL A 272 11.92 -7.92 -8.76
N GLY A 273 10.83 -7.68 -8.03
CA GLY A 273 10.41 -6.33 -7.63
C GLY A 273 11.47 -5.61 -6.78
N ALA A 274 12.02 -6.30 -5.78
CA ALA A 274 13.07 -5.77 -4.90
C ALA A 274 14.36 -5.45 -5.69
N GLY A 275 14.80 -6.38 -6.54
CA GLY A 275 15.98 -6.21 -7.39
C GLY A 275 15.80 -5.06 -8.40
N GLY A 276 14.63 -4.93 -9.01
CA GLY A 276 14.32 -3.83 -9.93
C GLY A 276 14.35 -2.47 -9.22
N LEU A 277 13.74 -2.36 -8.03
CA LEU A 277 13.78 -1.13 -7.22
C LEU A 277 15.21 -0.79 -6.77
N TRP A 278 16.01 -1.79 -6.43
CA TRP A 278 17.42 -1.61 -6.07
C TRP A 278 18.26 -1.10 -7.25
N LEU A 279 18.07 -1.68 -8.44
CA LEU A 279 18.74 -1.24 -9.66
C LEU A 279 18.34 0.19 -10.03
N LEU A 280 17.05 0.53 -9.92
CA LEU A 280 16.57 1.89 -10.13
C LEU A 280 17.24 2.87 -9.15
N SER A 281 17.35 2.47 -7.86
CA SER A 281 18.03 3.28 -6.87
C SER A 281 19.50 3.54 -7.20
N ARG A 282 20.22 2.54 -7.74
CA ARG A 282 21.63 2.71 -8.13
C ARG A 282 21.75 3.70 -9.28
N ARG A 283 20.89 3.58 -10.30
CA ARG A 283 20.89 4.48 -11.46
C ARG A 283 20.66 5.94 -11.07
N GLU A 284 19.72 6.20 -10.16
CA GLU A 284 19.46 7.56 -9.69
C GLU A 284 20.63 8.16 -8.91
N GLN A 285 21.32 7.34 -8.11
CA GLN A 285 22.48 7.81 -7.34
C GLN A 285 23.69 8.10 -8.21
N THR A 286 23.95 7.27 -9.22
CA THR A 286 25.02 7.53 -10.20
C THR A 286 24.74 8.81 -10.98
N ALA A 287 23.49 9.03 -11.41
CA ALA A 287 23.12 10.27 -12.10
C ALA A 287 23.32 11.52 -11.23
N LEU A 288 23.03 11.43 -9.92
CA LEU A 288 23.24 12.53 -8.98
C LEU A 288 24.73 12.79 -8.71
N SER A 289 25.56 11.74 -8.58
CA SER A 289 27.01 11.89 -8.40
C SER A 289 27.70 12.49 -9.61
N ASP A 290 27.29 12.08 -10.82
CA ASP A 290 27.85 12.62 -12.06
C ASP A 290 27.53 14.11 -12.21
N GLN A 291 26.32 14.54 -11.85
CA GLN A 291 25.94 15.96 -11.83
C GLN A 291 26.73 16.79 -10.83
N THR A 292 27.02 16.26 -9.63
CA THR A 292 27.84 16.97 -8.63
C THR A 292 29.31 17.05 -9.02
N SER A 293 29.81 16.09 -9.81
CA SER A 293 31.19 16.13 -10.32
C SER A 293 31.39 17.13 -11.48
N MET A 294 30.34 17.46 -12.23
CA MET A 294 30.40 18.41 -13.37
C MET A 294 30.23 19.88 -12.96
N CYS A 295 29.58 20.15 -11.83
CA CYS A 295 29.53 21.47 -11.21
C CYS A 295 30.14 21.36 -9.80
N PRO A 296 31.48 21.42 -9.65
CA PRO A 296 32.07 21.59 -8.33
C PRO A 296 31.44 22.84 -7.71
N SER A 297 30.96 22.74 -6.48
CA SER A 297 30.56 23.92 -5.72
C SER A 297 31.77 24.85 -5.68
N GLU A 298 31.66 26.03 -6.30
CA GLU A 298 32.55 27.14 -5.96
C GLU A 298 32.25 27.47 -4.50
N ASP A 299 33.08 26.93 -3.61
CA ASP A 299 33.10 27.29 -2.21
C ASP A 299 33.36 28.81 -2.11
N TYR A 300 32.39 29.54 -1.56
CA TYR A 300 32.51 30.94 -1.11
C TYR A 300 32.59 30.98 0.40
#